data_AF-X1SSA4-F1
#
_entry.id   AF-X1SSA4-F1
#
_cell.length_a   1.000
_cell.length_b   1.000
_cell.length_c   1.000
_cell.angle_alpha   90.00
_cell.angle_beta   90.00
_cell.angle_gamma   90.00
#
_symmetry.space_group_name_H-M   'P 1'
#
loop_
_entity.id
_entity.type
_entity.pdbx_description
1 polymer ?
#
loop_
_entity_poly.entity_id
_entity_poly.type
_entity_poly.pdbx_seq_one_letter_code
_entity_poly.pdbx_strand_id
1 'polypeptide(L)'
;MDNQKMNRGQIKAIRGSVVDAFFPQFLPRINNQLKSGEAIIEVTLLLDANTVRGIALTPTQGLKRGDEIIDMGHPLQVPVGRGLLGRMFNVFGEPIDGGKVLSAKKSVPIYQKSLSLAERTTTADIYETGIKVIDVLAPLEKGGKAGLFGGAGVGKTVLIMEM
;
A
#
# COMPACT_ATOMS: atom_id res chain seq x y z
N MET A 1 25.12 -15.14 1.01
CA MET A 1 25.02 -13.81 0.37
C MET A 1 24.83 -14.07 -1.11
N ASP A 2 23.58 -14.32 -1.53
CA ASP A 2 23.30 -14.57 -2.94
C ASP A 2 23.36 -13.24 -3.69
N ASN A 3 24.34 -13.14 -4.56
CA ASN A 3 24.54 -12.00 -5.45
C ASN A 3 23.48 -12.05 -6.55
N GLN A 4 22.20 -11.84 -6.19
CA GLN A 4 21.12 -11.69 -7.17
C GLN A 4 21.40 -10.42 -7.97
N LYS A 5 21.75 -10.63 -9.24
CA LYS A 5 21.96 -9.57 -10.23
C LYS A 5 20.72 -8.66 -10.20
N MET A 6 20.88 -7.40 -9.78
CA MET A 6 19.76 -6.46 -9.73
C MET A 6 19.17 -6.28 -11.14
N ASN A 7 17.86 -6.43 -11.25
CA ASN A 7 17.15 -6.26 -12.51
C ASN A 7 17.01 -4.76 -12.81
N ARG A 8 17.74 -4.31 -13.83
CA ARG A 8 17.84 -2.89 -14.22
C ARG A 8 17.16 -2.67 -15.55
N GLY A 9 16.45 -1.57 -15.66
CA GLY A 9 15.76 -1.11 -16.85
C GLY A 9 16.01 0.38 -17.11
N GLN A 10 15.27 0.93 -18.06
CA GLN A 10 15.30 2.35 -18.42
C GLN A 10 13.89 2.92 -18.58
N ILE A 11 13.70 4.16 -18.14
CA ILE A 11 12.43 4.88 -18.33
C ILE A 11 12.20 5.16 -19.82
N LYS A 12 11.06 4.70 -20.35
CA LYS A 12 10.62 4.95 -21.74
C LYS A 12 9.73 6.18 -21.87
N ALA A 13 8.81 6.37 -20.94
CA ALA A 13 7.89 7.50 -20.97
C ALA A 13 7.40 7.88 -19.57
N ILE A 14 7.10 9.16 -19.38
CA ILE A 14 6.54 9.72 -18.14
C ILE A 14 5.33 10.56 -18.55
N ARG A 15 4.16 10.26 -17.97
CA ARG A 15 2.88 10.94 -18.22
C ARG A 15 2.20 11.20 -16.87
N GLY A 16 2.52 12.33 -16.24
CA GLY A 16 2.11 12.61 -14.87
C GLY A 16 2.74 11.61 -13.89
N SER A 17 1.92 10.86 -13.17
CA SER A 17 2.36 9.76 -12.29
C SER A 17 2.55 8.43 -13.02
N VAL A 18 2.14 8.30 -14.29
CA VAL A 18 2.29 7.06 -15.05
C VAL A 18 3.68 7.00 -15.68
N VAL A 19 4.43 5.94 -15.38
CA VAL A 19 5.80 5.73 -15.87
C VAL A 19 5.86 4.40 -16.62
N ASP A 20 6.27 4.44 -17.89
CA ASP A 20 6.57 3.24 -18.67
C ASP A 20 8.07 2.97 -18.60
N ALA A 21 8.47 1.74 -18.28
CA ALA A 21 9.86 1.33 -18.11
C ALA A 21 10.17 0.04 -18.88
N PHE A 22 11.32 0.02 -19.55
CA PHE A 22 11.82 -1.11 -20.32
C PHE A 22 12.87 -1.89 -19.54
N PHE A 23 12.72 -3.21 -19.47
CA PHE A 23 13.64 -4.13 -18.82
C PHE A 23 14.18 -5.14 -19.86
N PRO A 24 15.51 -5.19 -20.09
CA PRO A 24 16.10 -6.03 -21.12
C PRO A 24 16.26 -7.50 -20.72
N GLN A 25 16.24 -7.83 -19.42
CA GLN A 25 16.48 -9.21 -18.94
C GLN A 25 15.17 -9.95 -18.67
N PHE A 26 14.38 -9.45 -17.73
CA PHE A 26 13.08 -10.01 -17.41
C PHE A 26 12.13 -8.93 -16.89
N LEU A 27 10.83 -9.13 -17.09
CA LEU A 27 9.80 -8.22 -16.61
C LEU A 27 9.65 -8.30 -15.09
N PRO A 28 9.67 -7.16 -14.40
CA PRO A 28 9.20 -7.06 -13.02
C PRO A 28 7.76 -7.57 -12.89
N ARG A 29 7.42 -8.17 -11.75
CA ARG A 29 6.05 -8.64 -11.51
C ARG A 29 5.11 -7.47 -11.25
N ILE A 30 3.83 -7.66 -11.52
CA ILE A 30 2.78 -6.75 -11.05
C ILE A 30 2.90 -6.60 -9.53
N ASN A 31 2.70 -5.38 -9.05
CA ASN A 31 2.90 -4.91 -7.68
C ASN A 31 4.34 -4.82 -7.19
N ASN A 32 5.36 -5.21 -7.97
CA ASN A 32 6.74 -4.95 -7.56
C ASN A 32 7.01 -3.45 -7.45
N GLN A 33 7.83 -3.10 -6.47
CA GLN A 33 8.39 -1.77 -6.32
C GLN A 33 9.57 -1.60 -7.28
N LEU A 34 9.56 -0.50 -8.03
CA LEU A 34 10.67 -0.01 -8.82
C LEU A 34 11.23 1.27 -8.18
N LYS A 35 12.54 1.46 -8.31
CA LYS A 35 13.24 2.66 -7.82
C LYS A 35 14.04 3.33 -8.93
N SER A 36 13.88 4.64 -9.09
CA SER A 36 14.70 5.47 -9.98
C SER A 36 15.02 6.79 -9.28
N GLY A 37 16.28 7.01 -8.91
CA GLY A 37 16.64 8.06 -7.96
C GLY A 37 15.85 7.92 -6.65
N GLU A 38 15.17 8.99 -6.24
CA GLU A 38 14.25 9.00 -5.08
C GLU A 38 12.82 8.58 -5.46
N ALA A 39 12.53 8.36 -6.73
CA ALA A 39 11.18 8.02 -7.16
C ALA A 39 10.86 6.55 -6.84
N ILE A 40 9.72 6.34 -6.20
CA ILE A 40 9.14 5.02 -5.94
C ILE A 40 7.97 4.81 -6.90
N ILE A 41 8.05 3.76 -7.70
CA ILE A 41 7.06 3.43 -8.74
C ILE A 41 6.57 2.00 -8.48
N GLU A 42 5.27 1.78 -8.46
CA GLU A 42 4.70 0.43 -8.36
C GLU A 42 4.30 -0.07 -9.76
N VAL A 43 4.69 -1.29 -10.12
CA VAL A 43 4.29 -1.93 -11.37
C VAL A 43 2.79 -2.24 -11.33
N THR A 44 2.03 -1.72 -12.29
CA THR A 44 0.58 -1.96 -12.39
C THR A 44 0.24 -2.91 -13.55
N LEU A 45 0.96 -2.81 -14.67
CA LEU A 45 0.67 -3.56 -15.89
C LEU A 45 1.95 -4.00 -16.62
N LEU A 46 1.87 -5.12 -17.31
CA LEU A 46 2.86 -5.55 -18.31
C LEU A 46 2.32 -5.11 -19.68
N LEU A 47 3.04 -4.24 -20.39
CA LEU A 47 2.58 -3.70 -21.67
C LEU A 47 2.95 -4.61 -22.84
N ASP A 48 4.16 -5.16 -22.80
CA ASP A 48 4.71 -6.07 -23.80
C ASP A 48 5.77 -6.97 -23.15
N ALA A 49 6.53 -7.72 -23.97
CA ALA A 49 7.54 -8.66 -23.50
C ALA A 49 8.65 -8.04 -22.62
N ASN A 50 8.93 -6.74 -22.79
CA ASN A 50 10.04 -6.07 -22.11
C ASN A 50 9.63 -4.74 -21.44
N THR A 51 8.39 -4.29 -21.57
CA THR A 51 7.94 -3.01 -21.02
C THR A 51 6.87 -3.20 -19.95
N VAL A 52 7.04 -2.52 -18.82
CA VAL A 52 6.03 -2.40 -17.76
C VAL A 52 5.49 -0.98 -17.69
N ARG A 53 4.26 -0.85 -17.21
CA ARG A 53 3.67 0.42 -16.77
C ARG A 53 3.52 0.40 -15.27
N GLY A 54 4.06 1.43 -14.63
CA GLY A 54 3.90 1.67 -13.21
C GLY A 54 3.26 3.02 -12.88
N ILE A 55 2.84 3.13 -11.63
CA ILE A 55 2.33 4.36 -11.03
C ILE A 55 3.36 4.83 -10.02
N ALA A 56 3.86 6.05 -10.20
CA ALA A 56 4.71 6.72 -9.25
C ALA A 56 3.90 7.08 -7.99
N LEU A 57 4.39 6.62 -6.83
CA LEU A 57 3.85 6.95 -5.51
C LEU A 57 4.49 8.21 -4.92
N THR A 58 5.58 8.67 -5.53
CA THR A 58 6.30 9.92 -5.23
C THR A 58 6.23 10.87 -6.43
N PRO A 59 6.54 12.17 -6.25
CA PRO A 59 6.66 13.09 -7.38
C PRO A 59 7.62 12.57 -8.47
N THR A 60 7.25 12.76 -9.74
CA THR A 60 8.06 12.37 -10.91
C THR A 60 8.95 13.50 -11.43
N GLN A 61 8.97 14.65 -10.74
CA GLN A 61 9.83 15.78 -11.08
C GLN A 61 11.30 15.37 -10.98
N GLY A 62 12.07 15.67 -12.02
CA GLY A 62 13.48 15.30 -12.12
C GLY A 62 13.73 13.98 -12.86
N LEU A 63 12.74 13.12 -13.01
CA LEU A 63 12.85 11.92 -13.84
C LEU A 63 12.89 12.27 -15.33
N LYS A 64 13.70 11.54 -16.09
CA LYS A 64 13.88 11.70 -17.53
C LYS A 64 13.81 10.35 -18.23
N ARG A 65 13.51 10.39 -19.53
CA ARG A 65 13.62 9.20 -20.37
C ARG A 65 15.08 8.77 -20.44
N GLY A 66 15.29 7.45 -20.40
CA GLY A 66 16.63 6.85 -20.35
C GLY A 66 17.21 6.73 -18.94
N ASP A 67 16.61 7.36 -17.92
CA ASP A 67 17.04 7.18 -16.54
C ASP A 67 16.96 5.71 -16.14
N GLU A 68 17.95 5.29 -15.35
CA GLU A 68 17.99 3.95 -14.79
C GLU A 68 16.84 3.75 -13.81
N ILE A 69 16.20 2.59 -13.91
CA ILE A 69 15.16 2.14 -12.99
C ILE A 69 15.43 0.71 -12.56
N ILE A 70 15.34 0.44 -11.27
CA ILE A 70 15.72 -0.84 -10.66
C ILE A 70 14.47 -1.51 -10.11
N ASP A 71 14.27 -2.78 -10.43
CA ASP A 71 13.25 -3.62 -9.81
C ASP A 71 13.76 -4.17 -8.47
N MET A 72 13.04 -3.85 -7.40
CA MET A 72 13.38 -4.27 -6.04
C MET A 72 13.04 -5.75 -5.81
N GLY A 73 12.34 -6.40 -6.74
CA GLY A 73 12.00 -7.83 -6.67
C GLY A 73 10.87 -8.15 -5.69
N HIS A 74 10.34 -7.15 -4.99
CA HIS A 74 9.27 -7.29 -4.02
C HIS A 74 8.29 -6.11 -4.12
N PRO A 75 7.04 -6.27 -3.65
CA PRO A 75 6.12 -5.15 -3.51
C PRO A 75 6.57 -4.14 -2.46
N LEU A 76 5.87 -2.99 -2.37
CA LEU A 76 6.06 -2.08 -1.25
C LEU A 76 5.81 -2.81 0.07
N GLN A 77 6.71 -2.60 1.03
CA GLN A 77 6.65 -3.23 2.35
C GLN A 77 6.55 -2.16 3.41
N VAL A 78 5.74 -2.44 4.44
CA VAL A 78 5.53 -1.52 5.57
C VAL A 78 5.88 -2.22 6.88
N PRO A 79 6.37 -1.48 7.89
CA PRO A 79 6.68 -2.05 9.19
C PRO A 79 5.40 -2.51 9.90
N VAL A 80 5.51 -3.56 10.70
CA VAL A 80 4.42 -4.04 11.57
C VAL A 80 4.91 -4.34 12.98
N GLY A 81 4.03 -4.17 13.96
CA GLY A 81 4.29 -4.54 15.35
C GLY A 81 3.74 -3.55 16.36
N ARG A 82 3.76 -3.94 17.64
CA ARG A 82 3.21 -3.13 18.75
C ARG A 82 3.89 -1.78 18.94
N GLY A 83 5.17 -1.66 18.55
CA GLY A 83 5.92 -0.40 18.64
C GLY A 83 5.42 0.71 17.73
N LEU A 84 4.49 0.42 16.81
CA LEU A 84 3.88 1.39 15.90
C LEU A 84 2.60 2.02 16.49
N LEU A 85 2.06 1.50 17.60
CA LEU A 85 0.83 2.03 18.20
C LEU A 85 1.04 3.48 18.64
N GLY A 86 0.08 4.36 18.28
CA GLY A 86 0.13 5.78 18.59
C GLY A 86 1.06 6.62 17.71
N ARG A 87 1.57 6.05 16.60
CA ARG A 87 2.49 6.72 15.67
C ARG A 87 1.80 7.00 14.34
N MET A 88 2.26 8.03 13.63
CA MET A 88 1.77 8.37 12.29
C MET A 88 2.78 7.95 11.22
N PHE A 89 2.31 7.28 10.17
CA PHE A 89 3.15 6.83 9.06
C PHE A 89 2.60 7.28 7.71
N ASN A 90 3.49 7.48 6.75
CA ASN A 90 3.11 7.62 5.35
C ASN A 90 2.87 6.24 4.69
N VAL A 91 2.53 6.25 3.40
CA VAL A 91 2.28 5.04 2.60
C VAL A 91 3.49 4.11 2.48
N PHE A 92 4.70 4.63 2.67
CA PHE A 92 5.95 3.87 2.62
C PHE A 92 6.33 3.27 3.99
N GLY A 93 5.51 3.50 5.02
CA GLY A 93 5.77 3.03 6.37
C GLY A 93 6.79 3.87 7.15
N GLU A 94 7.08 5.09 6.68
CA GLU A 94 8.02 6.00 7.32
C GLU A 94 7.27 6.89 8.33
N PRO A 95 7.84 7.14 9.53
CA PRO A 95 7.19 7.96 10.54
C PRO A 95 7.16 9.44 10.11
N ILE A 96 6.00 10.08 10.25
CA ILE A 96 5.76 11.50 9.87
C ILE A 96 5.35 12.39 11.06
N ASP A 97 5.36 11.84 12.27
CA ASP A 97 4.94 12.52 13.51
C ASP A 97 6.07 13.30 14.21
N GLY A 98 7.27 13.37 13.63
CA GLY A 98 8.43 14.00 14.24
C GLY A 98 8.98 13.26 15.48
N GLY A 99 8.45 12.07 15.79
CA GLY A 99 8.93 11.24 16.88
C GLY A 99 10.24 10.52 16.55
N LYS A 100 10.76 9.76 17.52
CA LYS A 100 11.99 8.97 17.34
C LYS A 100 11.81 7.93 16.22
N VAL A 101 12.88 7.68 15.47
CA VAL A 101 12.95 6.59 14.49
C VAL A 101 12.68 5.26 15.20
N LEU A 102 11.72 4.50 14.67
CA LEU A 102 11.39 3.17 15.20
C LEU A 102 12.20 2.12 14.48
N SER A 103 12.85 1.25 15.23
CA SER A 103 13.36 0.00 14.66
C SER A 103 12.20 -0.99 14.56
N ALA A 104 11.65 -1.14 13.36
CA ALA A 104 10.69 -2.20 13.08
C ALA A 104 11.43 -3.53 12.99
N LYS A 105 11.01 -4.51 13.80
CA LYS A 105 11.59 -5.88 13.78
C LYS A 105 11.13 -6.69 12.56
N LYS A 106 10.02 -6.28 11.95
CA LYS A 106 9.36 -6.99 10.86
C LYS A 106 8.69 -5.98 9.92
N SER A 107 8.83 -6.21 8.62
CA SER A 107 8.05 -5.56 7.57
C SER A 107 7.26 -6.62 6.80
N VAL A 108 6.13 -6.24 6.25
CA VAL A 108 5.28 -7.11 5.42
C VAL A 108 4.89 -6.40 4.13
N PRO A 109 4.71 -7.12 3.01
CA PRO A 109 4.20 -6.54 1.79
C PRO A 109 2.75 -6.04 1.99
N ILE A 110 2.42 -4.90 1.36
CA ILE A 110 1.07 -4.32 1.40
C ILE A 110 0.04 -5.19 0.65
N TYR A 111 0.50 -5.95 -0.35
CA TYR A 111 -0.30 -6.93 -1.05
C TYR A 111 -0.16 -8.29 -0.39
N GLN A 112 -1.26 -8.77 0.18
CA GLN A 112 -1.35 -10.10 0.78
C GLN A 112 -2.49 -10.89 0.14
N LYS A 113 -2.32 -12.21 0.09
CA LYS A 113 -3.40 -13.09 -0.35
C LYS A 113 -4.54 -12.98 0.65
N SER A 114 -5.77 -12.90 0.14
CA SER A 114 -6.95 -13.01 1.00
C SER A 114 -7.01 -14.39 1.65
N LEU A 115 -7.60 -14.45 2.85
CA LEU A 115 -7.86 -15.71 3.56
C LEU A 115 -8.69 -16.66 2.68
N SER A 116 -8.30 -17.93 2.70
CA SER A 116 -9.02 -19.00 2.00
C SER A 116 -10.41 -19.22 2.62
N LEU A 117 -11.32 -19.91 1.92
CA LEU A 117 -12.66 -20.20 2.44
C LEU A 117 -12.62 -21.02 3.74
N ALA A 118 -11.66 -21.95 3.85
CA ALA A 118 -11.52 -22.81 5.03
C ALA A 118 -11.03 -22.05 6.28
N GLU A 119 -10.36 -20.91 6.11
CA GLU A 119 -9.83 -20.09 7.20
C GLU A 119 -10.81 -18.98 7.64
N ARG A 120 -11.96 -18.84 6.98
CA ARG A 120 -12.95 -17.81 7.31
C ARG A 120 -13.86 -18.29 8.43
N THR A 121 -13.88 -17.54 9.53
CA THR A 121 -14.83 -17.75 10.62
C THR A 121 -16.19 -17.14 10.28
N THR A 122 -17.28 -17.81 10.63
CA THR A 122 -18.67 -17.35 10.42
C THR A 122 -19.38 -16.95 11.72
N THR A 123 -18.63 -16.64 12.78
CA THR A 123 -19.20 -16.29 14.08
C THR A 123 -19.83 -14.89 14.02
N ALA A 124 -21.12 -14.81 14.30
CA ALA A 124 -21.88 -13.57 14.37
C ALA A 124 -21.95 -13.09 15.83
N ASP A 125 -20.85 -12.54 16.32
CA ASP A 125 -20.85 -11.80 17.59
C ASP A 125 -21.17 -10.32 17.31
N ILE A 126 -22.05 -9.73 18.12
CA ILE A 126 -22.37 -8.30 18.01
C ILE A 126 -21.24 -7.49 18.65
N TYR A 127 -20.83 -6.42 17.98
CA TYR A 127 -19.97 -5.38 18.51
C TYR A 127 -20.84 -4.24 19.05
N GLU A 128 -20.96 -4.17 20.38
CA GLU A 128 -21.73 -3.13 21.07
C GLU A 128 -21.00 -1.79 20.97
N THR A 129 -21.65 -0.80 20.36
CA THR A 129 -21.07 0.53 20.13
C THR A 129 -21.42 1.53 21.22
N GLY A 130 -22.47 1.29 22.00
CA GLY A 130 -23.05 2.26 22.94
C GLY A 130 -23.92 3.33 22.27
N ILE A 131 -24.05 3.29 20.93
CA ILE A 131 -24.81 4.24 20.15
C ILE A 131 -26.16 3.62 19.84
N LYS A 132 -27.22 4.07 20.53
CA LYS A 132 -28.57 3.50 20.44
C LYS A 132 -29.07 3.24 19.02
N VAL A 133 -28.87 4.18 18.09
CA VAL A 133 -29.34 4.02 16.72
C VAL A 133 -28.59 2.89 15.98
N ILE A 134 -27.29 2.71 16.26
CA ILE A 134 -26.48 1.63 15.68
C ILE A 134 -26.86 0.32 16.36
N ASP A 135 -26.80 0.25 17.68
CA ASP A 135 -27.01 -1.00 18.43
C ASP A 135 -28.43 -1.58 18.28
N VAL A 136 -29.44 -0.74 17.99
CA VAL A 136 -30.83 -1.18 17.82
C VAL A 136 -31.20 -1.41 16.35
N LEU A 137 -30.81 -0.51 15.44
CA LEU A 137 -31.31 -0.54 14.05
C LEU A 137 -30.31 -1.11 13.05
N ALA A 138 -29.00 -1.02 13.33
CA ALA A 138 -27.95 -1.50 12.45
C ALA A 138 -26.76 -2.08 13.25
N PRO A 139 -26.96 -3.17 14.01
CA PRO A 139 -25.91 -3.74 14.86
C PRO A 139 -24.67 -4.11 14.03
N LEU A 140 -23.48 -3.86 14.59
CA LEU A 140 -22.22 -4.18 13.92
C LEU A 140 -21.75 -5.58 14.29
N GLU A 141 -21.21 -6.32 13.33
CA GLU A 141 -20.59 -7.62 13.59
C GLU A 141 -19.12 -7.46 14.00
N LYS A 142 -18.69 -8.15 15.05
CA LYS A 142 -17.29 -8.17 15.49
C LYS A 142 -16.41 -8.85 14.45
N GLY A 143 -15.45 -8.09 13.91
CA GLY A 143 -14.61 -8.56 12.80
C GLY A 143 -15.27 -8.47 11.42
N GLY A 144 -16.51 -7.97 11.36
CA GLY A 144 -17.21 -7.63 10.13
C GLY A 144 -16.73 -6.31 9.52
N LYS A 145 -17.39 -5.90 8.42
CA LYS A 145 -17.14 -4.63 7.74
C LYS A 145 -18.41 -3.80 7.78
N ALA A 146 -18.30 -2.55 8.22
CA ALA A 146 -19.40 -1.58 8.24
C ALA A 146 -19.07 -0.39 7.32
N GLY A 147 -20.09 0.14 6.64
CA GLY A 147 -19.97 1.31 5.78
C GLY A 147 -20.74 2.49 6.35
N LEU A 148 -20.08 3.65 6.46
CA LEU A 148 -20.72 4.89 6.92
C LEU A 148 -21.00 5.82 5.73
N PHE A 149 -22.24 5.81 5.25
CA PHE A 149 -22.67 6.56 4.07
C PHE A 149 -23.33 7.89 4.47
N GLY A 150 -22.94 8.98 3.81
CA GLY A 150 -23.57 10.29 4.01
C GLY A 150 -22.80 11.44 3.38
N GLY A 151 -23.47 12.59 3.21
CA GLY A 151 -22.93 13.80 2.58
C GLY A 151 -21.84 14.53 3.40
N ALA A 152 -21.41 15.68 2.91
CA ALA A 152 -20.50 16.55 3.67
C ALA A 152 -21.21 17.10 4.93
N GLY A 153 -20.50 17.22 6.05
CA GLY A 153 -21.02 17.83 7.27
C GLY A 153 -22.00 16.98 8.10
N VAL A 154 -22.36 15.77 7.67
CA VAL A 154 -23.35 14.92 8.37
C VAL A 154 -22.81 14.20 9.63
N GLY A 155 -21.65 14.59 10.15
CA GLY A 155 -21.11 14.03 11.39
C GLY A 155 -20.36 12.70 11.26
N LYS A 156 -19.97 12.25 10.05
CA LYS A 156 -19.25 10.96 9.87
C LYS A 156 -17.97 10.85 10.70
N THR A 157 -17.16 11.91 10.72
CA THR A 157 -15.92 11.94 11.50
C THR A 157 -16.19 11.95 13.00
N VAL A 158 -17.23 12.65 13.44
CA VAL A 158 -17.64 12.66 14.85
C VAL A 158 -18.04 11.27 15.30
N LEU A 159 -18.85 10.57 14.50
CA LEU A 159 -19.25 9.20 14.79
C LEU A 159 -18.06 8.25 14.92
N ILE A 160 -17.05 8.37 14.05
CA ILE A 160 -15.83 7.54 14.11
C ILE A 160 -15.00 7.86 15.37
N MET A 161 -15.01 9.10 15.86
CA MET A 161 -14.29 9.46 17.09
C MET A 161 -14.99 8.97 18.36
N GLU A 162 -16.31 8.78 18.32
CA GLU A 162 -17.11 8.29 19.45
C GLU A 162 -17.10 6.75 19.57
N MET A 163 -16.79 6.04 18.48
CA MET A 163 -16.64 4.58 18.45
C MET A 163 -15.29 4.11 19.01
#